data_AF-A0A936DPR7-F1
#
_entry.id   AF-A0A936DPR7-F1
#
_cell.length_a   1.000
_cell.length_b   1.000
_cell.length_c   1.000
_cell.angle_alpha   90.00
_cell.angle_beta   90.00
_cell.angle_gamma   90.00
#
_symmetry.space_group_name_H-M   'P 1'
#
loop_
_entity.id
_entity.type
_entity.pdbx_description
1 polymer ?
#
loop_
_entity_poly.entity_id
_entity_poly.type
_entity_poly.pdbx_seq_one_letter_code
_entity_poly.pdbx_strand_id
1 'polypeptide(L)'
;MEKERLQKIYRKTDGYCHICHKKLSFTNYGVQGARGSWHIEHSIAKANGGSDHMNNLYPACISCNIDKGTSHTKTVRSQHGNSRAPYSKSKKQQIKSNNTAGGALIGGGIGLAIGGPVGGLIGSFVGGLIGNENSPKK
;
A
#
# COMPACT_ATOMS: atom_id res chain seq x y z
N MET A 1 -0.07 -21.78 13.52
CA MET A 1 0.37 -20.37 13.37
C MET A 1 -0.68 -19.48 14.02
N GLU A 2 -0.28 -18.51 14.83
CA GLU A 2 -1.22 -17.66 15.58
C GLU A 2 -2.00 -16.71 14.64
N LYS A 3 -3.33 -16.66 14.80
CA LYS A 3 -4.24 -15.84 13.98
C LYS A 3 -3.85 -14.35 13.98
N GLU A 4 -3.34 -13.86 15.11
CA GLU A 4 -2.84 -12.49 15.25
C GLU A 4 -1.65 -12.21 14.34
N ARG A 5 -0.70 -13.15 14.23
CA ARG A 5 0.46 -13.03 13.35
C ARG A 5 0.01 -12.93 11.89
N LEU A 6 -0.91 -13.79 11.46
CA LEU A 6 -1.50 -13.72 10.12
C LEU A 6 -2.17 -12.38 9.86
N GLN A 7 -2.92 -11.88 10.84
CA GLN A 7 -3.60 -10.59 10.73
C GLN A 7 -2.60 -9.42 10.63
N LYS A 8 -1.51 -9.45 11.40
CA LYS A 8 -0.44 -8.46 11.33
C LYS A 8 0.20 -8.45 9.94
N ILE A 9 0.53 -9.60 9.38
CA ILE A 9 1.11 -9.72 8.03
C ILE A 9 0.13 -9.22 6.97
N TYR A 10 -1.12 -9.71 6.99
CA TYR A 10 -2.17 -9.31 6.06
C TYR A 10 -2.41 -7.79 6.03
N ARG A 11 -2.38 -7.15 7.21
CA ARG A 11 -2.61 -5.70 7.36
C ARG A 11 -1.45 -4.84 6.87
N LYS A 12 -0.23 -5.38 6.69
CA LYS A 12 0.93 -4.60 6.18
C LYS A 12 0.65 -3.94 4.84
N THR A 13 -0.18 -4.58 4.02
CA THR A 13 -0.53 -4.14 2.67
C THR A 13 -2.01 -3.89 2.52
N ASP A 14 -2.75 -3.68 3.62
CA ASP A 14 -4.19 -3.46 3.60
C ASP A 14 -4.97 -4.59 2.86
N GLY A 15 -4.47 -5.83 2.99
CA GLY A 15 -5.06 -7.01 2.35
C GLY A 15 -4.86 -7.08 0.84
N TYR A 16 -3.78 -6.52 0.32
CA TYR A 16 -3.37 -6.67 -1.08
C TYR A 16 -2.10 -7.51 -1.19
N CYS A 17 -1.96 -8.26 -2.28
CA CYS A 17 -0.71 -8.93 -2.61
C CYS A 17 0.42 -7.90 -2.72
N HIS A 18 1.54 -8.11 -2.02
CA HIS A 18 2.65 -7.16 -2.05
C HIS A 18 3.42 -7.14 -3.38
N ILE A 19 3.20 -8.13 -4.26
CA ILE A 19 3.81 -8.26 -5.58
C ILE A 19 2.92 -7.65 -6.66
N CYS A 20 1.71 -8.20 -6.84
CA CYS A 20 0.83 -7.84 -7.96
C CYS A 20 -0.31 -6.88 -7.59
N HIS A 21 -0.45 -6.50 -6.32
CA HIS A 21 -1.47 -5.57 -5.82
C HIS A 21 -2.92 -6.02 -6.04
N LYS A 22 -3.17 -7.32 -6.30
CA LYS A 22 -4.53 -7.89 -6.30
C LYS A 22 -5.05 -8.01 -4.86
N LYS A 23 -6.37 -7.84 -4.69
CA LYS A 23 -7.02 -7.95 -3.38
C LYS A 23 -7.00 -9.41 -2.92
N LEU A 24 -6.67 -9.60 -1.65
CA LEU A 24 -6.66 -10.89 -0.97
C LEU A 24 -7.89 -10.99 -0.06
N SER A 25 -8.28 -12.22 0.27
CA SER A 25 -9.27 -12.50 1.31
C SER A 25 -8.56 -13.08 2.52
N PHE A 26 -8.68 -12.43 3.68
CA PHE A 26 -8.03 -12.90 4.91
C PHE A 26 -8.42 -14.35 5.24
N THR A 27 -9.67 -14.74 5.00
CA THR A 27 -10.19 -16.09 5.24
C THR A 27 -9.61 -17.15 4.31
N ASN A 28 -9.08 -16.75 3.15
CA ASN A 28 -8.58 -17.68 2.13
C ASN A 28 -7.05 -17.88 2.25
N TYR A 29 -6.51 -17.73 3.45
CA TYR A 29 -5.12 -18.10 3.73
C TYR A 29 -4.95 -19.62 3.55
N GLY A 30 -3.97 -20.04 2.75
CA GLY A 30 -3.72 -21.47 2.53
C GLY A 30 -4.67 -22.18 1.56
N VAL A 31 -5.74 -21.52 1.11
CA VAL A 31 -6.77 -22.14 0.28
C VAL A 31 -6.42 -22.01 -1.20
N GLN A 32 -5.71 -22.99 -1.76
CA GLN A 32 -5.30 -22.98 -3.16
C GLN A 32 -6.49 -22.92 -4.13
N GLY A 33 -6.38 -22.12 -5.18
CA GLY A 33 -7.42 -21.95 -6.21
C GLY A 33 -8.57 -21.00 -5.84
N ALA A 34 -8.74 -20.65 -4.56
CA ALA A 34 -9.78 -19.70 -4.16
C ALA A 34 -9.45 -18.26 -4.61
N ARG A 35 -10.48 -17.48 -4.95
CA ARG A 35 -10.31 -16.05 -5.24
C ARG A 35 -9.73 -15.33 -4.02
N GLY A 36 -8.63 -14.60 -4.23
CA GLY A 36 -7.93 -13.91 -3.15
C GLY A 36 -7.16 -14.82 -2.20
N SER A 37 -6.88 -16.08 -2.62
CA SER A 37 -6.02 -17.01 -1.89
C SER A 37 -4.61 -16.44 -1.71
N TRP A 38 -4.02 -16.67 -0.54
CA TRP A 38 -2.71 -16.11 -0.24
C TRP A 38 -1.90 -16.95 0.75
N HIS A 39 -0.60 -16.76 0.71
CA HIS A 39 0.39 -17.29 1.65
C HIS A 39 1.25 -16.15 2.22
N ILE A 40 1.99 -16.48 3.27
CA ILE A 40 3.10 -15.64 3.73
C ILE A 40 4.25 -15.82 2.74
N GLU A 41 4.83 -14.69 2.34
CA GLU A 41 5.94 -14.58 1.41
C GLU A 41 7.09 -13.82 2.09
N HIS A 42 8.32 -14.26 1.85
CA HIS A 42 9.53 -13.61 2.34
C HIS A 42 10.12 -12.65 1.29
N SER A 43 10.08 -11.35 1.58
CA SER A 43 10.59 -10.31 0.67
C SER A 43 12.05 -10.57 0.24
N ILE A 44 12.87 -11.08 1.14
CA ILE A 44 14.14 -11.74 0.87
C ILE A 44 13.90 -13.22 1.10
N ALA A 45 14.05 -14.06 0.08
CA ALA A 45 13.82 -15.49 0.19
C ALA A 45 14.76 -16.14 1.23
N LYS A 46 14.30 -17.17 1.93
CA LYS A 46 15.14 -17.90 2.91
C LYS A 46 16.43 -18.44 2.30
N ALA A 47 16.36 -18.94 1.07
CA ALA A 47 17.54 -19.43 0.34
C ALA A 47 18.61 -18.35 0.11
N ASN A 48 18.21 -17.07 0.14
CA ASN A 48 19.11 -15.92 -0.02
C ASN A 48 19.38 -15.21 1.34
N GLY A 49 19.23 -15.92 2.46
CA GLY A 49 19.47 -15.38 3.80
C GLY A 49 18.31 -14.60 4.42
N GLY A 50 17.10 -14.71 3.87
CA GLY A 50 15.89 -14.11 4.43
C GLY A 50 15.48 -14.68 5.79
N SER A 51 15.01 -13.81 6.69
CA SER A 51 14.57 -14.20 8.04
C SER A 51 13.05 -14.33 8.18
N ASP A 52 12.59 -15.01 9.23
CA ASP A 52 11.16 -15.10 9.60
C ASP A 52 10.66 -13.88 10.39
N HIS A 53 11.47 -12.81 10.48
CA HIS A 53 11.08 -11.58 11.16
C HIS A 53 9.97 -10.83 10.42
N MET A 54 9.10 -10.17 11.19
CA MET A 54 7.90 -9.50 10.66
C MET A 54 8.17 -8.43 9.60
N ASN A 55 9.35 -7.82 9.56
CA ASN A 55 9.75 -6.88 8.53
C ASN A 55 9.92 -7.56 7.15
N ASN A 56 10.36 -8.82 7.11
CA ASN A 56 10.57 -9.60 5.89
C ASN A 56 9.31 -10.31 5.39
N LEU A 57 8.29 -10.47 6.23
CA LEU A 57 7.07 -11.22 5.87
C LEU A 57 5.98 -10.35 5.26
N TYR A 58 5.37 -10.80 4.17
CA TYR A 58 4.28 -10.11 3.48
C TYR A 58 3.20 -11.10 3.02
N PRO A 59 1.96 -10.61 2.79
CA PRO A 59 0.94 -11.42 2.16
C PRO A 59 1.11 -11.37 0.63
N ALA A 60 1.11 -12.53 -0.01
CA ALA A 60 1.16 -12.64 -1.47
C ALA A 60 0.14 -13.65 -1.97
N CYS A 61 -0.37 -13.45 -3.19
CA CYS A 61 -1.08 -14.50 -3.90
C CYS A 61 -0.23 -15.78 -3.90
N ILE A 62 -0.88 -16.95 -3.81
CA ILE A 62 -0.16 -18.23 -3.81
C ILE A 62 0.69 -18.37 -5.08
N SER A 63 0.13 -18.03 -6.25
CA SER A 63 0.88 -18.05 -7.52
C SER A 63 2.06 -17.08 -7.51
N CYS A 64 1.86 -15.81 -7.13
CA CYS A 64 2.96 -14.84 -7.08
C CYS A 64 4.09 -15.25 -6.13
N ASN A 65 3.78 -15.95 -5.04
CA ASN A 65 4.79 -16.49 -4.13
C ASN A 65 5.61 -17.61 -4.81
N ILE A 66 4.92 -18.57 -5.44
CA ILE A 66 5.55 -19.67 -6.17
C ILE A 66 6.40 -19.13 -7.33
N ASP A 67 5.84 -18.26 -8.17
CA ASP A 67 6.49 -17.68 -9.35
C ASP A 67 7.72 -16.85 -8.98
N LYS A 68 7.67 -16.14 -7.84
CA LYS A 68 8.82 -15.40 -7.33
C LYS A 68 9.97 -16.35 -6.97
N GLY A 69 9.68 -17.42 -6.23
CA GLY A 69 10.68 -18.32 -5.68
C GLY A 69 11.81 -17.55 -4.95
N THR A 70 13.04 -17.72 -5.42
CA THR A 70 14.24 -17.05 -4.87
C THR A 70 14.56 -15.71 -5.54
N SER A 71 13.77 -15.28 -6.52
CA SER A 71 13.98 -14.00 -7.21
C SER A 71 13.85 -12.81 -6.28
N HIS A 72 14.56 -11.73 -6.58
CA HIS A 72 14.45 -10.49 -5.82
C HIS A 72 13.06 -9.85 -5.98
N THR A 73 12.43 -9.51 -4.85
CA THR A 73 11.10 -8.91 -4.82
C THR A 73 10.97 -7.64 -5.68
N LYS A 74 12.03 -6.83 -5.76
CA LYS A 74 12.03 -5.60 -6.59
C LYS A 74 11.82 -5.95 -8.08
N THR A 75 12.54 -6.95 -8.57
CA THR A 75 12.43 -7.41 -9.96
C THR A 75 11.05 -7.95 -10.26
N VAL A 76 10.52 -8.84 -9.41
CA VAL A 76 9.20 -9.46 -9.62
C VAL A 76 8.08 -8.42 -9.53
N ARG A 77 8.15 -7.46 -8.60
CA ARG A 77 7.18 -6.35 -8.56
C ARG A 77 7.19 -5.54 -9.86
N SER A 78 8.37 -5.24 -10.40
CA SER A 78 8.51 -4.47 -11.64
C SER A 78 7.86 -5.18 -12.83
N GLN A 79 7.92 -6.51 -12.90
CA GLN A 79 7.22 -7.30 -13.92
C GLN A 79 5.68 -7.15 -13.83
N HIS A 80 5.17 -6.82 -12.64
CA HIS A 80 3.75 -6.48 -12.43
C HIS A 80 3.46 -4.97 -12.47
N GLY A 81 4.41 -4.13 -12.92
CA GLY A 81 4.26 -2.68 -12.98
C GLY A 81 4.30 -1.98 -11.62
N ASN A 82 4.81 -2.65 -10.58
CA ASN A 82 4.87 -2.10 -9.23
C ASN A 82 6.32 -1.83 -8.81
N SER A 83 6.58 -0.66 -8.23
CA SER A 83 7.89 -0.32 -7.66
C SER A 83 8.02 -0.68 -6.18
N ARG A 84 6.88 -0.80 -5.47
CA ARG A 84 6.82 -1.03 -4.02
C ARG A 84 5.61 -1.86 -3.58
N ALA A 85 5.62 -2.28 -2.32
CA ALA A 85 4.45 -2.86 -1.69
C ALA A 85 3.30 -1.83 -1.52
N PRO A 86 2.05 -2.28 -1.52
CA PRO A 86 0.90 -1.51 -1.04
C PRO A 86 1.12 -1.04 0.41
N TYR A 87 0.55 0.10 0.77
CA TYR A 87 0.65 0.62 2.14
C TYR A 87 -0.37 -0.03 3.08
N SER A 88 -0.09 -0.01 4.38
CA SER A 88 -1.08 -0.34 5.39
C SER A 88 -2.21 0.69 5.42
N LYS A 89 -3.38 0.32 5.94
CA LYS A 89 -4.54 1.22 6.04
C LYS A 89 -4.23 2.51 6.81
N SER A 90 -3.53 2.40 7.94
CA SER A 90 -3.12 3.56 8.74
C SER A 90 -2.15 4.47 7.98
N LYS A 91 -1.19 3.89 7.25
CA LYS A 91 -0.24 4.67 6.45
C LYS A 91 -0.93 5.40 5.29
N LYS A 92 -1.90 4.76 4.62
CA LYS A 92 -2.74 5.42 3.61
C LYS A 92 -3.50 6.60 4.19
N GLN A 93 -4.14 6.42 5.34
CA GLN A 93 -4.89 7.49 6.01
C GLN A 93 -3.98 8.66 6.40
N GLN A 94 -2.78 8.37 6.92
CA GLN A 94 -1.79 9.39 7.24
C GLN A 94 -1.36 10.18 5.99
N ILE A 95 -1.02 9.49 4.90
CA ILE A 95 -0.62 10.15 3.64
C ILE A 95 -1.79 10.98 3.09
N LYS A 96 -3.00 10.45 3.11
CA LYS A 96 -4.21 11.16 2.67
C LYS A 96 -4.41 12.45 3.45
N SER A 97 -4.35 12.37 4.77
CA SER A 97 -4.48 13.54 5.65
C SER A 97 -3.39 14.58 5.38
N ASN A 98 -2.14 14.13 5.24
CA ASN A 98 -1.00 15.02 4.97
C ASN A 98 -1.13 15.69 3.60
N ASN A 99 -1.53 14.95 2.57
CA ASN A 99 -1.70 15.50 1.22
C ASN A 99 -2.88 16.48 1.16
N THR A 100 -4.01 16.16 1.80
CA THR A 100 -5.14 17.09 1.90
C THR A 100 -4.75 18.36 2.64
N ALA A 101 -4.09 18.25 3.80
CA ALA A 101 -3.66 19.41 4.57
C ALA A 101 -2.64 20.25 3.79
N GLY A 102 -1.62 19.62 3.21
CA GLY A 102 -0.61 20.31 2.40
C GLY A 102 -1.22 20.99 1.18
N GLY A 103 -2.10 20.29 0.45
CA GLY A 103 -2.82 20.85 -0.69
C GLY A 103 -3.70 22.04 -0.31
N ALA A 104 -4.42 21.95 0.82
CA ALA A 104 -5.24 23.04 1.32
C ALA A 104 -4.42 24.27 1.71
N LEU A 105 -3.28 24.08 2.37
CA LEU A 105 -2.37 25.17 2.71
C LEU A 105 -1.81 25.87 1.47
N ILE A 106 -1.33 25.09 0.49
CA ILE A 106 -0.78 25.63 -0.76
C ILE A 106 -1.86 26.36 -1.55
N GLY A 107 -3.00 25.71 -1.76
CA GLY A 107 -4.13 26.29 -2.50
C GLY A 107 -4.68 27.54 -1.83
N GLY A 108 -4.79 27.53 -0.49
CA GLY A 108 -5.23 28.69 0.28
C GLY A 108 -4.27 29.88 0.18
N GLY A 109 -2.95 29.63 0.23
CA GLY A 109 -1.95 30.67 0.03
C GLY A 109 -2.02 31.31 -1.35
N ILE A 110 -2.12 30.49 -2.42
CA ILE A 110 -2.27 30.99 -3.80
C ILE A 110 -3.59 31.76 -3.96
N GLY A 111 -4.69 31.20 -3.46
CA GLY A 111 -6.01 31.82 -3.54
C GLY A 111 -6.08 33.15 -2.81
N LEU A 112 -5.44 33.27 -1.65
CA LEU A 112 -5.35 34.50 -0.87
C LEU A 112 -4.61 35.60 -1.64
N ALA A 113 -3.49 35.25 -2.29
CA ALA A 113 -2.67 36.18 -3.04
C ALA A 113 -3.40 36.78 -4.27
N ILE A 114 -4.27 36.00 -4.92
CA ILE A 114 -4.97 36.43 -6.16
C ILE A 114 -6.34 37.04 -5.85
N GLY A 115 -7.11 36.44 -4.93
CA GLY A 115 -8.52 36.75 -4.71
C GLY A 115 -8.85 37.22 -3.29
N GLY A 116 -7.85 37.57 -2.47
CA GLY A 116 -8.06 38.00 -1.08
C GLY A 116 -8.70 36.90 -0.22
N PRO A 117 -9.42 37.27 0.87
CA PRO A 117 -9.94 36.29 1.82
C PRO A 117 -10.86 35.22 1.21
N VAL A 118 -11.75 35.63 0.29
CA VAL A 118 -12.65 34.70 -0.41
C VAL A 118 -11.86 33.77 -1.33
N GLY A 119 -10.88 34.30 -2.06
CA GLY A 119 -9.97 33.50 -2.87
C GLY A 119 -9.19 32.48 -2.03
N GLY A 120 -8.75 32.84 -0.83
CA GLY A 120 -8.07 31.94 0.10
C GLY A 120 -8.94 30.75 0.54
N LEU A 121 -10.22 30.99 0.84
CA LEU A 121 -11.15 29.91 1.21
C LEU A 121 -11.39 28.93 0.05
N ILE A 122 -11.65 29.46 -1.15
CA ILE A 122 -11.87 28.65 -2.36
C ILE A 122 -10.61 27.86 -2.71
N GLY A 123 -9.45 28.53 -2.70
CA GLY A 123 -8.17 27.93 -2.99
C GLY A 123 -7.82 26.80 -2.02
N SER A 124 -8.11 26.98 -0.72
CA SER A 124 -7.88 25.94 0.29
C SER A 124 -8.74 24.70 0.05
N PHE A 125 -10.02 24.90 -0.29
CA PHE A 125 -10.91 23.79 -0.61
C PHE A 125 -10.44 23.01 -1.85
N VAL A 126 -10.21 23.71 -2.97
CA VAL A 126 -9.75 23.09 -4.23
C VAL A 126 -8.39 22.41 -4.05
N GLY A 127 -7.45 23.08 -3.38
CA GLY A 127 -6.13 22.52 -3.08
C GLY A 127 -6.22 21.26 -2.21
N GLY A 128 -7.12 21.22 -1.23
CA GLY A 128 -7.38 20.04 -0.42
C GLY A 128 -7.93 18.85 -1.22
N LEU A 129 -8.82 19.10 -2.17
CA LEU A 129 -9.34 18.08 -3.09
C LEU A 129 -8.24 17.52 -3.99
N ILE A 130 -7.44 18.38 -4.62
CA ILE A 130 -6.30 17.97 -5.47
C ILE A 130 -5.26 17.18 -4.66
N GLY A 131 -4.95 17.62 -3.44
CA GLY A 131 -4.08 16.89 -2.53
C GLY A 131 -4.60 15.49 -2.22
N ASN A 132 -5.90 15.38 -1.93
CA ASN A 132 -6.55 14.10 -1.69
C ASN A 132 -6.46 13.15 -2.91
N GLU A 133 -6.72 13.65 -4.12
CA GLU A 133 -6.69 12.85 -5.36
C GLU A 133 -5.32 12.22 -5.66
N ASN A 134 -4.25 12.91 -5.26
CA ASN A 134 -2.87 12.42 -5.39
C ASN A 134 -2.46 11.38 -4.33
N SER A 135 -3.40 10.93 -3.48
CA SER A 135 -3.12 9.94 -2.44
C SER A 135 -3.02 8.51 -2.98
N PRO A 136 -2.17 7.64 -2.38
CA PRO A 136 -2.03 6.26 -2.81
C PRO A 136 -3.33 5.46 -2.71
N LYS A 137 -3.74 4.84 -3.82
CA LYS A 137 -4.92 3.95 -3.87
C LYS A 137 -4.63 2.55 -3.32
N LYS A 138 -3.39 2.07 -3.49
CA LYS A 138 -2.93 0.74 -3.08
C LYS A 138 -1.67 0.85 -2.22
#